data_AF-A0A8S1MC76-F1
#
_entry.id   AF-A0A8S1MC76-F1
#
_cell.length_a   1.000
_cell.length_b   1.000
_cell.length_c   1.000
_cell.angle_alpha   90.00
_cell.angle_beta   90.00
_cell.angle_gamma   90.00
#
_symmetry.space_group_name_H-M   'P 1'
#
loop_
_entity.id
_entity.type
_entity.pdbx_description
1 polymer ?
#
loop_
_entity_poly.entity_id
_entity_poly.type
_entity_poly.pdbx_seq_one_letter_code
_entity_poly.pdbx_strand_id
1 'polypeptide(L)'
;MGQISTKSAQKHKLAVQEENQEQENEKENMEIEQVDQISVENQKYPFCIVWTSIPVLTWLIPCIGHTGICTSEGTIHDFGGPYYIAIDNFTFGKPLKYVKLNKNFEVSNQIWDDAVLKADDEFGQQMHNLFTNNCHSHVAKALNNMKYNGKQSYTMIHIWLMLILSGQYVSFGKFFMTFLPSLIFYGIILMVVFFNK
;
A
#
# COMPACT_ATOMS: atom_id res chain seq x y z
N MET A 1 51.29 36.18 20.26
CA MET A 1 51.12 34.73 20.51
C MET A 1 49.67 34.24 20.69
N GLY A 2 48.64 35.11 20.64
CA GLY A 2 47.25 34.72 21.00
C GLY A 2 46.32 34.21 19.89
N GLN A 3 46.73 34.13 18.62
CA GLN A 3 45.81 33.80 17.50
C GLN A 3 45.87 32.34 17.02
N ILE A 4 46.86 31.55 17.45
CA ILE A 4 47.07 30.17 16.97
C ILE A 4 46.26 29.17 17.81
N SER A 5 46.09 29.42 19.10
CA SER A 5 45.35 28.55 20.04
C SER A 5 43.83 28.54 19.79
N THR A 6 43.25 29.69 19.44
CA THR A 6 41.80 29.83 19.19
C THR A 6 41.34 29.18 17.89
N LYS A 7 42.15 29.22 16.83
CA LYS A 7 41.82 28.55 15.55
C LYS A 7 41.77 27.02 15.68
N SER A 8 42.66 26.42 16.47
CA SER A 8 42.69 24.97 16.70
C SER A 8 41.46 24.49 17.48
N ALA A 9 41.08 25.22 18.53
CA ALA A 9 39.89 24.90 19.33
C ALA A 9 38.59 25.07 18.54
N GLN A 10 38.53 26.08 17.65
CA GLN A 10 37.36 26.32 16.82
C GLN A 10 37.20 25.27 15.72
N LYS A 11 38.30 24.83 15.10
CA LYS A 11 38.27 23.76 14.09
C LYS A 11 37.84 22.42 14.68
N HIS A 12 38.26 22.13 15.91
CA HIS A 12 37.84 20.91 16.61
C HIS A 12 36.35 20.94 16.98
N LYS A 13 35.82 22.08 17.43
CA LYS A 13 34.38 22.22 17.71
C LYS A 13 33.50 22.04 16.47
N LEU A 14 33.94 22.57 15.32
CA LEU A 14 33.25 22.37 14.04
C LEU A 14 33.21 20.90 13.63
N ALA A 15 34.34 20.20 13.70
CA ALA A 15 34.39 18.77 13.37
C ALA A 15 33.49 17.92 14.28
N VAL A 16 33.44 18.23 15.58
CA VAL A 16 32.57 17.53 16.54
C VAL A 16 31.08 17.83 16.26
N GLN A 17 30.73 19.03 15.79
CA GLN A 17 29.35 19.32 15.38
C GLN A 17 28.94 18.59 14.11
N GLU A 18 29.84 18.51 13.12
CA GLU A 18 29.60 17.78 11.87
C GLU A 18 29.43 16.27 12.15
N GLU A 19 30.29 15.65 12.98
CA GLU A 19 30.15 14.25 13.38
C GLU A 19 28.86 13.96 14.14
N ASN A 20 28.43 14.86 15.04
CA ASN A 20 27.16 14.69 15.77
C ASN A 20 25.94 14.82 14.84
N GLN A 21 25.98 15.74 13.87
CA GLN A 21 24.91 15.88 12.87
C GLN A 21 24.84 14.67 11.95
N GLU A 22 25.98 14.11 11.52
CA GLU A 22 26.01 12.88 10.72
C GLU A 22 25.43 11.70 11.49
N GLN A 23 25.77 11.55 12.78
CA GLN A 23 25.22 10.48 13.63
C GLN A 23 23.72 10.63 13.91
N GLU A 24 23.23 11.87 14.07
CA GLU A 24 21.78 12.14 14.20
C GLU A 24 21.04 11.81 12.90
N ASN A 25 21.57 12.23 11.75
CA ASN A 25 21.01 11.93 10.44
C ASN A 25 21.01 10.42 10.15
N GLU A 26 22.08 9.70 10.51
CA GLU A 26 22.14 8.23 10.36
C GLU A 26 21.13 7.52 11.24
N LYS A 27 20.94 7.96 12.48
CA LYS A 27 19.90 7.41 13.37
C LYS A 27 18.50 7.69 12.86
N GLU A 28 18.23 8.92 12.42
CA GLU A 28 16.95 9.30 11.83
C GLU A 28 16.67 8.48 10.56
N ASN A 29 17.66 8.30 9.68
CA ASN A 29 17.53 7.46 8.49
C ASN A 29 17.29 5.99 8.83
N MET A 30 17.99 5.43 9.83
CA MET A 30 17.76 4.05 10.27
C MET A 30 16.38 3.85 10.90
N GLU A 31 15.89 4.81 11.70
CA GLU A 31 14.54 4.76 12.26
C GLU A 31 13.48 4.86 11.15
N ILE A 32 13.68 5.73 10.15
CA ILE A 32 12.81 5.84 8.97
C ILE A 32 12.80 4.53 8.16
N GLU A 33 13.96 3.91 7.94
CA GLU A 33 14.07 2.63 7.22
C GLU A 33 13.45 1.45 7.99
N GLN A 34 13.47 1.48 9.32
CA GLN A 34 12.85 0.46 10.18
C GLN A 34 11.32 0.59 10.20
N VAL A 35 10.77 1.81 10.18
CA VAL A 35 9.32 2.08 10.17
C VAL A 35 8.66 1.64 8.86
N ASP A 36 9.41 1.62 7.75
CA ASP A 36 8.89 1.27 6.43
C ASP A 36 8.82 -0.24 6.14
N GLN A 37 9.27 -1.10 7.06
CA GLN A 37 9.35 -2.54 6.85
C GLN A 37 7.97 -3.21 6.83
N ILE A 38 7.76 -4.08 5.85
CA ILE A 38 6.52 -4.85 5.72
C ILE A 38 6.58 -6.09 6.61
N SER A 39 5.56 -6.27 7.46
CA SER A 39 5.39 -7.48 8.27
C SER A 39 4.14 -8.25 7.81
N VAL A 40 4.36 -9.29 7.00
CA VAL A 40 3.29 -10.14 6.47
C VAL A 40 2.57 -10.91 7.59
N GLU A 41 3.31 -11.35 8.61
CA GLU A 41 2.75 -12.09 9.75
C GLU A 41 1.77 -11.23 10.55
N ASN A 42 2.17 -9.99 10.85
CA ASN A 42 1.36 -9.03 11.60
C ASN A 42 0.37 -8.26 10.72
N GLN A 43 0.36 -8.54 9.41
CA GLN A 43 -0.47 -7.86 8.41
C GLN A 43 -0.26 -6.34 8.36
N LYS A 44 0.97 -5.88 8.62
CA LYS A 44 1.33 -4.46 8.52
C LYS A 44 2.08 -4.21 7.22
N TYR A 45 1.54 -3.30 6.41
CA TYR A 45 2.06 -2.96 5.09
C TYR A 45 2.22 -1.43 4.95
N PRO A 46 3.19 -0.79 5.64
CA PRO A 46 3.40 0.65 5.59
C PRO A 46 3.42 1.18 4.15
N PHE A 47 2.65 2.23 3.85
CA PHE A 47 2.63 2.88 2.53
C PHE A 47 2.32 1.94 1.35
N CYS A 48 1.50 0.91 1.56
CA CYS A 48 1.14 -0.03 0.51
C CYS A 48 -0.30 0.12 0.05
N ILE A 49 -0.53 -0.27 -1.22
CA ILE A 49 -1.84 -0.73 -1.67
C ILE A 49 -1.84 -2.24 -1.52
N VAL A 50 -2.84 -2.81 -0.85
CA VAL A 50 -2.98 -4.26 -0.66
C VAL A 50 -4.12 -4.81 -1.49
N TRP A 51 -4.03 -6.08 -1.87
CA TRP A 51 -5.04 -6.76 -2.67
C TRP A 51 -5.29 -8.19 -2.20
N THR A 52 -6.54 -8.61 -2.24
CA THR A 52 -6.98 -9.99 -1.95
C THR A 52 -8.05 -10.46 -2.94
N SER A 53 -8.28 -11.76 -2.98
CA SER A 53 -9.28 -12.38 -3.86
C SER A 53 -10.70 -12.17 -3.33
N ILE A 54 -11.64 -11.80 -4.21
CA ILE A 54 -13.07 -11.82 -3.93
C ILE A 54 -13.59 -13.23 -4.27
N PRO A 55 -14.24 -13.95 -3.34
CA PRO A 55 -14.81 -15.27 -3.60
C PRO A 55 -15.70 -15.27 -4.84
N VAL A 56 -15.61 -16.34 -5.64
CA VAL A 56 -16.31 -16.52 -6.94
C VAL A 56 -15.84 -15.55 -8.03
N LEU A 57 -15.83 -14.24 -7.79
CA LEU A 57 -15.50 -13.23 -8.81
C LEU A 57 -14.05 -13.37 -9.28
N THR A 58 -13.09 -13.49 -8.36
CA THR A 58 -11.67 -13.70 -8.72
C THR A 58 -11.46 -15.07 -9.38
N TRP A 59 -12.30 -16.07 -9.09
CA TRP A 59 -12.19 -17.38 -9.74
C TRP A 59 -12.53 -17.26 -11.22
N LEU A 60 -13.54 -16.47 -11.57
CA LEU A 60 -13.88 -16.17 -12.96
C LEU A 60 -12.85 -15.25 -13.61
N ILE A 61 -12.36 -14.23 -12.91
CA ILE A 61 -11.42 -13.26 -13.48
C ILE A 61 -10.29 -13.02 -12.46
N PRO A 62 -9.17 -13.77 -12.52
CA PRO A 62 -8.12 -13.72 -11.50
C PRO A 62 -7.39 -12.38 -11.36
N CYS A 63 -7.61 -11.46 -12.31
CA CYS A 63 -7.11 -10.09 -12.25
C CYS A 63 -8.06 -9.13 -11.49
N ILE A 64 -9.27 -9.55 -11.11
CA ILE A 64 -10.22 -8.77 -10.34
C ILE A 64 -10.22 -9.26 -8.90
N GLY A 65 -10.16 -8.35 -7.94
CA GLY A 65 -10.27 -8.66 -6.53
C GLY A 65 -10.51 -7.40 -5.71
N HIS A 66 -10.27 -7.48 -4.42
CA HIS A 66 -10.50 -6.41 -3.47
C HIS A 66 -9.21 -5.70 -3.13
N THR A 67 -9.27 -4.39 -2.91
CA THR A 67 -8.09 -3.57 -2.62
C THR A 67 -8.30 -2.69 -1.40
N GLY A 68 -7.21 -2.36 -0.71
CA GLY A 68 -7.17 -1.38 0.37
C GLY A 68 -5.92 -0.52 0.28
N ILE A 69 -5.90 0.59 1.00
CA ILE A 69 -4.74 1.47 1.17
C ILE A 69 -4.25 1.38 2.61
N CYS A 70 -2.95 1.48 2.83
CA CYS A 70 -2.36 1.39 4.14
C CYS A 70 -1.83 2.75 4.63
N THR A 71 -1.93 2.98 5.93
CA THR A 71 -1.33 4.11 6.63
C THR A 71 0.21 4.00 6.70
N SER A 72 0.85 5.00 7.29
CA SER A 72 2.28 5.02 7.57
C SER A 72 2.72 3.90 8.51
N GLU A 73 1.87 3.48 9.45
CA GLU A 73 2.10 2.33 10.32
C GLU A 73 1.73 0.98 9.67
N GLY A 74 1.16 1.02 8.46
CA GLY A 74 0.78 -0.16 7.71
C GLY A 74 -0.57 -0.77 8.07
N THR A 75 -1.40 -0.04 8.82
CA THR A 75 -2.80 -0.42 9.07
C THR A 75 -3.59 -0.35 7.78
N ILE A 76 -4.37 -1.39 7.47
CA ILE A 76 -5.13 -1.52 6.23
C ILE A 76 -6.50 -0.84 6.37
N HIS A 77 -6.84 0.00 5.39
CA HIS A 77 -8.14 0.66 5.27
C HIS A 77 -8.76 0.31 3.92
N ASP A 78 -9.99 -0.20 3.93
CA ASP A 78 -10.68 -0.59 2.71
C ASP A 78 -12.18 -0.31 2.74
N PHE A 79 -12.71 0.13 1.60
CA PHE A 79 -14.15 0.27 1.40
C PHE A 79 -14.78 -1.09 1.12
N GLY A 80 -15.10 -1.83 2.19
CA GLY A 80 -15.55 -3.22 2.15
C GLY A 80 -17.01 -3.41 1.76
N GLY A 81 -17.82 -2.34 1.80
CA GLY A 81 -19.24 -2.41 1.48
C GLY A 81 -19.96 -1.09 1.69
N PRO A 82 -21.28 -1.06 1.45
CA PRO A 82 -22.06 0.16 1.56
C PRO A 82 -21.96 0.79 2.95
N TYR A 83 -21.59 2.07 3.01
CA TYR A 83 -21.43 2.82 4.26
C TYR A 83 -20.45 2.20 5.26
N TYR A 84 -19.49 1.40 4.76
CA TYR A 84 -18.61 0.60 5.60
C TYR A 84 -17.16 0.65 5.14
N ILE A 85 -16.30 1.19 6.02
CA ILE A 85 -14.85 1.12 5.93
C ILE A 85 -14.37 0.06 6.93
N ALA A 86 -13.64 -0.93 6.45
CA ALA A 86 -12.93 -1.87 7.28
C ALA A 86 -11.54 -1.33 7.61
N ILE A 87 -11.17 -1.40 8.89
CA ILE A 87 -9.88 -0.94 9.43
C ILE A 87 -9.22 -2.10 10.14
N ASP A 88 -7.99 -2.41 9.75
CA ASP A 88 -7.16 -3.52 10.29
C ASP A 88 -7.80 -4.92 10.20
N ASN A 89 -8.89 -5.05 9.44
CA ASN A 89 -9.62 -6.28 9.19
C ASN A 89 -10.03 -6.36 7.72
N PHE A 90 -9.04 -6.60 6.85
CA PHE A 90 -9.18 -6.46 5.40
C PHE A 90 -10.33 -7.31 4.84
N THR A 91 -11.27 -6.66 4.14
CA THR A 91 -12.47 -7.34 3.62
C THR A 91 -12.08 -8.44 2.64
N PHE A 92 -12.68 -9.62 2.79
CA PHE A 92 -12.38 -10.88 2.07
C PHE A 92 -11.10 -11.62 2.48
N GLY A 93 -10.44 -11.19 3.56
CA GLY A 93 -9.35 -11.91 4.19
C GLY A 93 -7.97 -11.31 3.93
N LYS A 94 -6.91 -11.99 4.41
CA LYS A 94 -5.54 -11.46 4.41
C LYS A 94 -5.06 -11.07 3.01
N PRO A 95 -4.24 -10.00 2.87
CA PRO A 95 -3.61 -9.64 1.60
C PRO A 95 -2.88 -10.81 0.94
N LEU A 96 -3.09 -10.97 -0.37
CA LEU A 96 -2.37 -11.92 -1.23
C LEU A 96 -1.25 -11.23 -2.00
N LYS A 97 -1.45 -9.94 -2.30
CA LYS A 97 -0.58 -9.11 -3.11
C LYS A 97 -0.53 -7.70 -2.53
N TYR A 98 0.57 -6.99 -2.74
CA TYR A 98 0.70 -5.60 -2.37
C TYR A 98 1.56 -4.83 -3.38
N VAL A 99 1.42 -3.51 -3.39
CA VAL A 99 2.28 -2.56 -4.10
C VAL A 99 2.80 -1.59 -3.05
N LYS A 100 4.11 -1.59 -2.78
CA LYS A 100 4.74 -0.59 -1.92
C LYS A 100 4.85 0.70 -2.74
N LEU A 101 4.21 1.76 -2.26
CA LEU A 101 4.26 3.07 -2.89
C LEU A 101 5.54 3.79 -2.46
N ASN A 102 6.14 4.53 -3.38
CA ASN A 102 7.32 5.31 -3.06
C ASN A 102 6.87 6.61 -2.41
N LYS A 103 7.11 6.73 -1.11
CA LYS A 103 6.90 7.98 -0.40
C LYS A 103 8.02 8.95 -0.80
N ASN A 104 7.72 9.84 -1.73
CA ASN A 104 8.57 11.01 -1.94
C ASN A 104 8.66 11.78 -0.61
N PHE A 105 9.86 12.25 -0.24
CA PHE A 105 10.12 13.04 0.98
C PHE A 105 9.22 14.29 1.11
N GLU A 106 8.51 14.68 0.05
CA GLU A 106 7.53 15.78 0.04
C GLU A 106 6.24 15.48 0.84
N VAL A 107 5.88 14.20 1.06
CA VAL A 107 4.67 13.83 1.80
C VAL A 107 5.06 13.27 3.17
N SER A 108 4.78 14.00 4.24
CA SER A 108 4.99 13.51 5.61
C SER A 108 4.03 12.36 5.96
N ASN A 109 4.37 11.56 6.98
CA ASN A 109 3.48 10.48 7.46
C ASN A 109 2.09 11.02 7.82
N GLN A 110 2.05 12.17 8.49
CA GLN A 110 0.78 12.80 8.87
C GLN A 110 -0.08 13.14 7.64
N ILE A 111 0.50 13.75 6.61
CA ILE A 111 -0.25 14.11 5.39
C ILE A 111 -0.76 12.86 4.68
N TRP A 112 0.03 11.78 4.68
CA TRP A 112 -0.38 10.49 4.13
C TRP A 112 -1.59 9.92 4.87
N ASP A 113 -1.51 9.86 6.20
CA ASP A 113 -2.53 9.26 7.04
C ASP A 113 -3.81 10.09 7.03
N ASP A 114 -3.71 11.42 7.11
CA ASP A 114 -4.85 12.34 6.98
C ASP A 114 -5.56 12.16 5.63
N ALA A 115 -4.81 11.89 4.55
CA ALA A 115 -5.39 11.67 3.23
C ALA A 115 -6.14 10.34 3.12
N VAL A 116 -5.67 9.29 3.80
CA VAL A 116 -6.37 8.00 3.94
C VAL A 116 -7.65 8.19 4.74
N LEU A 117 -7.57 8.78 5.94
CA LEU A 117 -8.72 9.02 6.81
C LEU A 117 -9.77 9.91 6.14
N LYS A 118 -9.35 10.93 5.39
CA LYS A 118 -10.27 11.76 4.62
C LYS A 118 -11.01 10.97 3.52
N ALA A 119 -10.36 9.97 2.91
CA ALA A 119 -11.03 9.10 1.96
C ALA A 119 -12.02 8.16 2.67
N ASP A 120 -11.68 7.68 3.88
CA ASP A 120 -12.56 6.86 4.71
C ASP A 120 -13.83 7.62 5.11
N ASP A 121 -13.69 8.86 5.60
CA ASP A 121 -14.82 9.71 5.98
C ASP A 121 -15.78 9.92 4.80
N GLU A 122 -15.24 10.15 3.61
CA GLU A 122 -16.04 10.38 2.40
C GLU A 122 -16.75 9.09 1.94
N PHE A 123 -16.03 7.97 1.86
CA PHE A 123 -16.59 6.71 1.34
C PHE A 123 -17.44 5.96 2.37
N GLY A 124 -17.18 6.15 3.67
CA GLY A 124 -17.99 5.62 4.76
C GLY A 124 -19.42 6.17 4.78
N GLN A 125 -19.69 7.26 4.04
CA GLN A 125 -21.03 7.81 3.84
C GLN A 125 -21.66 7.43 2.49
N GLN A 126 -21.00 6.58 1.69
CA GLN A 126 -21.40 6.30 0.31
C GLN A 126 -21.91 4.87 0.12
N MET A 127 -22.76 4.72 -0.90
CA MET A 127 -23.19 3.44 -1.40
C MET A 127 -22.06 2.78 -2.20
N HIS A 128 -21.68 1.56 -1.82
CA HIS A 128 -20.69 0.77 -2.55
C HIS A 128 -21.33 0.13 -3.79
N ASN A 129 -20.72 0.35 -4.96
CA ASN A 129 -21.08 -0.28 -6.22
C ASN A 129 -19.85 -0.96 -6.84
N LEU A 130 -20.00 -2.24 -7.18
CA LEU A 130 -18.92 -3.08 -7.70
C LEU A 130 -18.14 -2.44 -8.88
N PHE A 131 -18.81 -1.69 -9.76
CA PHE A 131 -18.20 -1.22 -11.01
C PHE A 131 -17.82 0.26 -11.02
N THR A 132 -18.46 1.11 -10.22
CA THR A 132 -18.34 2.57 -10.37
C THR A 132 -17.95 3.30 -9.09
N ASN A 133 -18.25 2.75 -7.92
CA ASN A 133 -17.90 3.33 -6.62
C ASN A 133 -17.49 2.22 -5.66
N ASN A 134 -16.27 1.75 -5.81
CA ASN A 134 -15.77 0.56 -5.11
C ASN A 134 -14.47 0.87 -4.35
N CYS A 135 -13.89 -0.18 -3.78
CA CYS A 135 -12.60 -0.16 -3.11
C CYS A 135 -11.46 0.48 -3.92
N HIS A 136 -11.43 0.35 -5.25
CA HIS A 136 -10.39 1.00 -6.07
C HIS A 136 -10.61 2.50 -6.20
N SER A 137 -11.87 2.96 -6.24
CA SER A 137 -12.21 4.38 -6.19
C SER A 137 -11.80 5.01 -4.86
N HIS A 138 -11.98 4.29 -3.75
CA HIS A 138 -11.53 4.71 -2.42
C HIS A 138 -10.01 4.87 -2.35
N VAL A 139 -9.24 3.87 -2.79
CA VAL A 139 -7.77 3.98 -2.86
C VAL A 139 -7.33 5.13 -3.78
N ALA A 140 -7.97 5.30 -4.95
CA ALA A 140 -7.68 6.40 -5.85
C ALA A 140 -7.93 7.77 -5.19
N LYS A 141 -9.00 7.88 -4.39
CA LYS A 141 -9.30 9.10 -3.64
C LYS A 141 -8.22 9.41 -2.62
N ALA A 142 -7.73 8.42 -1.88
CA ALA A 142 -6.62 8.59 -0.95
C ALA A 142 -5.37 9.13 -1.66
N LEU A 143 -4.97 8.52 -2.78
CA LEU A 143 -3.82 8.99 -3.58
C LEU A 143 -4.01 10.43 -4.09
N ASN A 144 -5.22 10.79 -4.49
CA ASN A 144 -5.54 12.15 -4.93
C ASN A 144 -5.49 13.18 -3.79
N ASN A 145 -5.92 12.78 -2.58
CA ASN A 145 -5.89 13.63 -1.40
C ASN A 145 -4.44 13.96 -0.99
N MET A 146 -3.54 12.97 -1.01
CA MET A 146 -2.11 13.15 -0.69
C MET A 146 -1.26 13.68 -1.85
N LYS A 147 -1.85 13.93 -3.03
CA LYS A 147 -1.13 14.33 -4.25
C LYS A 147 0.02 13.40 -4.60
N TYR A 148 -0.19 12.09 -4.50
CA TYR A 148 0.85 11.09 -4.75
C TYR A 148 1.52 11.33 -6.12
N ASN A 149 2.86 11.36 -6.17
CA ASN A 149 3.65 11.73 -7.35
C ASN A 149 3.24 13.05 -8.03
N GLY A 150 2.78 14.03 -7.25
CA GLY A 150 2.34 15.33 -7.74
C GLY A 150 1.03 15.32 -8.51
N LYS A 151 0.26 14.21 -8.47
CA LYS A 151 -0.97 14.04 -9.26
C LYS A 151 -2.21 13.92 -8.37
N GLN A 152 -3.34 14.37 -8.90
CA GLN A 152 -4.67 14.26 -8.26
C GLN A 152 -5.73 13.69 -9.21
N SER A 153 -5.31 12.97 -10.24
CA SER A 153 -6.15 12.40 -11.29
C SER A 153 -6.16 10.86 -11.30
N TYR A 154 -5.79 10.23 -10.19
CA TYR A 154 -5.92 8.79 -10.02
C TYR A 154 -7.39 8.38 -10.10
N THR A 155 -7.63 7.27 -10.78
CA THR A 155 -8.95 6.64 -10.91
C THR A 155 -8.83 5.17 -10.53
N MET A 156 -9.97 4.50 -10.35
CA MET A 156 -10.00 3.07 -10.07
C MET A 156 -9.20 2.22 -11.07
N ILE A 157 -9.15 2.64 -12.35
CA ILE A 157 -8.40 1.94 -13.41
C ILE A 157 -6.90 2.04 -13.16
N HIS A 158 -6.41 3.20 -12.71
CA HIS A 158 -4.99 3.37 -12.38
C HIS A 158 -4.58 2.45 -11.23
N ILE A 159 -5.41 2.34 -10.19
CA ILE A 159 -5.16 1.45 -9.04
C ILE A 159 -5.15 -0.01 -9.50
N TRP A 160 -6.12 -0.39 -10.32
CA TRP A 160 -6.19 -1.74 -10.87
C TRP A 160 -4.94 -2.08 -11.70
N LEU A 161 -4.50 -1.17 -12.58
CA LEU A 161 -3.29 -1.35 -13.38
C LEU A 161 -2.03 -1.44 -12.51
N MET A 162 -1.90 -0.62 -11.47
CA MET A 162 -0.77 -0.70 -10.52
C MET A 162 -0.70 -2.08 -9.85
N LEU A 163 -1.83 -2.61 -9.39
CA LEU A 163 -1.89 -3.92 -8.77
C LEU A 163 -1.54 -5.05 -9.75
N ILE A 164 -1.93 -4.94 -11.02
CA ILE A 164 -1.63 -5.95 -12.03
C ILE A 164 -0.18 -5.91 -12.49
N LEU A 165 0.35 -4.71 -12.75
CA LEU A 165 1.67 -4.54 -13.37
C LEU A 165 2.81 -4.47 -12.35
N SER A 166 2.53 -4.01 -11.13
CA SER A 166 3.55 -3.73 -10.11
C SER A 166 3.27 -4.46 -8.79
N GLY A 167 2.20 -5.25 -8.71
CA GLY A 167 1.85 -5.99 -7.52
C GLY A 167 2.75 -7.20 -7.30
N GLN A 168 3.24 -7.34 -6.07
CA GLN A 168 4.07 -8.44 -5.61
C GLN A 168 3.29 -9.32 -4.63
N TYR A 169 3.33 -10.63 -4.85
CA TYR A 169 2.63 -11.59 -3.99
C TYR A 169 3.38 -11.72 -2.66
N VAL A 170 2.63 -11.86 -1.56
CA VAL A 170 3.22 -12.00 -0.21
C VAL A 170 4.01 -13.30 -0.06
N SER A 171 3.73 -14.32 -0.89
CA SER A 171 4.55 -15.52 -1.03
C SER A 171 4.23 -16.27 -2.33
N PHE A 172 5.14 -17.17 -2.73
CA PHE A 172 4.90 -18.10 -3.84
C PHE A 172 3.64 -18.96 -3.65
N GLY A 173 3.35 -19.37 -2.42
CA GLY A 173 2.12 -20.13 -2.12
C GLY A 173 0.85 -19.31 -2.43
N LYS A 174 0.84 -18.02 -2.08
CA LYS A 174 -0.30 -17.14 -2.37
C LYS A 174 -0.46 -16.85 -3.86
N PHE A 175 0.63 -16.81 -4.62
CA PHE A 175 0.58 -16.76 -6.08
C PHE A 175 -0.25 -17.93 -6.63
N PHE A 176 0.11 -19.18 -6.32
CA PHE A 176 -0.62 -20.35 -6.82
C PHE A 176 -2.06 -20.40 -6.33
N MET A 177 -2.31 -20.08 -5.05
CA MET A 177 -3.68 -20.04 -4.50
C MET A 177 -4.59 -19.05 -5.22
N THR A 178 -4.04 -18.00 -5.82
CA THR A 178 -4.83 -17.01 -6.54
C THR A 178 -5.40 -17.57 -7.85
N PHE A 179 -4.63 -18.41 -8.55
CA PHE A 179 -5.00 -18.93 -9.87
C PHE A 179 -5.61 -20.35 -9.83
N LEU A 180 -5.39 -21.10 -8.75
CA LEU A 180 -5.85 -22.48 -8.62
C LEU A 180 -7.38 -22.62 -8.79
N PRO A 181 -8.24 -21.79 -8.15
CA PRO A 181 -9.68 -21.89 -8.36
C PRO A 181 -10.09 -21.63 -9.81
N SER A 182 -9.48 -20.64 -10.49
CA SER A 182 -9.77 -20.36 -11.89
C SER A 182 -9.37 -21.53 -12.79
N LEU A 183 -8.20 -22.13 -12.54
CA LEU A 183 -7.72 -23.29 -13.29
C LEU A 183 -8.67 -24.49 -13.16
N ILE A 184 -9.16 -24.77 -11.96
CA ILE A 184 -10.14 -25.85 -11.72
C ILE A 184 -11.46 -25.54 -12.45
N PHE A 185 -11.97 -24.32 -12.30
CA PHE A 185 -13.23 -23.90 -12.90
C PHE A 185 -13.21 -24.05 -14.43
N TYR A 186 -12.19 -23.49 -15.09
CA TYR A 186 -12.04 -23.60 -16.53
C TYR A 186 -11.70 -25.02 -16.98
N GLY A 187 -10.95 -25.79 -16.18
CA GLY A 187 -10.67 -27.19 -16.44
C GLY A 187 -11.95 -28.05 -16.50
N ILE A 188 -12.89 -27.83 -15.57
CA ILE A 188 -14.20 -28.52 -15.57
C ILE A 188 -15.02 -28.11 -16.80
N ILE A 189 -15.08 -26.82 -17.14
CA ILE A 189 -15.80 -26.36 -18.34
C ILE A 189 -15.24 -27.02 -19.60
N LEU A 190 -13.91 -27.03 -19.76
CA LEU A 190 -13.25 -27.66 -20.88
C LEU A 190 -13.56 -29.16 -20.92
N MET A 191 -13.45 -29.86 -19.79
CA MET A 191 -13.82 -31.27 -19.67
C MET A 191 -15.24 -31.52 -20.19
N VAL A 192 -16.24 -30.80 -19.66
CA VAL A 192 -17.65 -30.93 -20.07
C VAL A 192 -17.80 -30.66 -21.57
N VAL A 193 -17.17 -29.62 -22.11
CA VAL A 193 -17.26 -29.30 -23.54
C VAL A 193 -16.62 -30.38 -24.42
N PHE A 194 -15.52 -30.99 -23.98
CA PHE A 194 -14.84 -32.05 -24.73
C PHE A 194 -15.58 -33.39 -24.68
N PHE A 195 -16.19 -33.76 -23.55
CA PHE A 195 -16.89 -35.04 -23.39
C PHE A 195 -18.37 -35.02 -23.80
N ASN A 196 -18.98 -33.84 -24.00
CA ASN A 196 -20.32 -33.69 -24.58
C ASN A 196 -20.31 -33.43 -26.10
N LYS A 197 -19.14 -33.52 -26.74
CA LYS A 197 -19.00 -33.59 -28.19
C LYS A 197 -18.80 -35.04 -28.61
#